data_AF-B8JEP1-F1
#
_entry.id   AF-B8JEP1-F1
#
_cell.length_a   1.000
_cell.length_b   1.000
_cell.length_c   1.000
_cell.angle_alpha   90.00
_cell.angle_beta   90.00
_cell.angle_gamma   90.00
#
_symmetry.space_group_name_H-M   'P 1'
#
loop_
_entity.id
_entity.type
_entity.pdbx_description
1 polymer ?
#
loop_
_entity_poly.entity_id
_entity_poly.type
_entity_poly.pdbx_seq_one_letter_code
_entity_poly.pdbx_strand_id
1 'polypeptide(L)'
;MIATAPRLALALAASAALAGAAARATAAPPGAPPTAPPARADLAAPRPGPGAHGGDTDCGACHTADGWKAVTFAHERTGFPLDGRHRDAQCRACHAGGTFADPVPRACAACHRDVHGGRLGPRCASCHDPTAWSTPTFGPEAHRRTAFPLTGRHALVACESCHGDRRDRAFARPTSRCIACHEADWARAGSAAAAVNHDLAGFPQDCRGCHGAWRFSPAGLPAHETCFSIKSGPHAGIRCKDCHASFPAVDYAQPFTCATDTADCLRCHGNVAGEHDGVAGFQLVNRKCYECHRFSAAFGGLHGTGVPR
;
A
#
# COMPACT_ATOMS: atom_id res chain seq x y z
N MET A 1 -38.95 19.33 43.12
CA MET A 1 -38.07 20.21 43.91
C MET A 1 -37.06 20.82 42.95
N ILE A 2 -36.99 22.14 42.93
CA ILE A 2 -36.25 23.00 42.01
C ILE A 2 -34.92 23.37 42.68
N ALA A 3 -33.78 23.28 41.98
CA ALA A 3 -32.53 24.00 42.31
C ALA A 3 -31.56 23.89 41.10
N THR A 4 -31.56 24.85 40.16
CA THR A 4 -30.74 26.08 40.09
C THR A 4 -29.22 25.86 40.01
N ALA A 5 -28.66 26.18 38.83
CA ALA A 5 -27.23 26.33 38.53
C ALA A 5 -26.70 27.73 38.92
N PRO A 6 -25.38 27.91 39.12
CA PRO A 6 -24.76 29.23 39.11
C PRO A 6 -23.98 29.52 37.81
N ARG A 7 -24.23 30.72 37.29
CA ARG A 7 -23.45 31.42 36.26
C ARG A 7 -22.25 32.10 36.92
N LEU A 8 -21.08 32.11 36.29
CA LEU A 8 -20.00 33.03 36.64
C LEU A 8 -19.44 33.74 35.41
N ALA A 9 -19.14 35.02 35.62
CA ALA A 9 -19.11 36.09 34.64
C ALA A 9 -17.73 36.29 33.99
N LEU A 10 -17.80 36.81 32.76
CA LEU A 10 -16.71 37.27 31.90
C LEU A 10 -16.26 38.67 32.36
N ALA A 11 -14.97 38.88 32.61
CA ALA A 11 -14.40 40.19 32.91
C ALA A 11 -13.63 40.72 31.68
N LEU A 12 -14.16 41.79 31.07
CA LEU A 12 -13.45 42.67 30.13
C LEU A 12 -12.54 43.63 30.93
N ALA A 13 -11.30 43.82 30.47
CA ALA A 13 -10.46 44.94 30.87
C ALA A 13 -10.10 45.77 29.63
N ALA A 14 -10.47 47.04 29.67
CA ALA A 14 -10.30 48.04 28.63
C ALA A 14 -8.96 48.80 28.77
N SER A 15 -8.50 49.31 27.63
CA SER A 15 -7.28 50.07 27.39
C SER A 15 -7.29 51.47 28.01
N ALA A 16 -6.11 51.99 28.36
CA ALA A 16 -5.88 53.42 28.57
C ALA A 16 -4.60 53.86 27.87
N ALA A 17 -4.73 54.80 26.93
CA ALA A 17 -3.66 55.51 26.26
C ALA A 17 -3.24 56.74 27.08
N LEU A 18 -1.96 57.10 27.04
CA LEU A 18 -1.42 58.36 27.55
C LEU A 18 -0.66 59.06 26.43
N ALA A 19 -1.05 60.31 26.17
CA ALA A 19 -0.44 61.19 25.18
C ALA A 19 0.44 62.25 25.87
N GLY A 20 1.61 62.50 25.29
CA GLY A 20 2.15 63.83 25.01
C GLY A 20 2.79 64.66 26.12
N ALA A 21 4.07 64.99 25.95
CA ALA A 21 4.57 66.36 26.10
C ALA A 21 5.91 66.52 25.37
N ALA A 22 5.97 67.46 24.43
CA ALA A 22 7.17 67.87 23.71
C ALA A 22 7.88 69.02 24.45
N ALA A 23 9.21 69.01 24.45
CA ALA A 23 10.03 70.16 24.86
C ALA A 23 10.94 70.57 23.70
N ARG A 24 10.93 71.88 23.41
CA ARG A 24 11.73 72.59 22.40
C ARG A 24 12.82 73.39 23.11
N ALA A 25 14.03 73.44 22.53
CA ALA A 25 15.06 74.51 22.58
C ALA A 25 16.45 73.87 22.34
N THR A 26 17.45 74.43 21.66
CA THR A 26 17.72 75.71 20.97
C THR A 26 18.94 75.47 20.07
N ALA A 27 19.00 76.13 18.92
CA ALA A 27 20.10 76.01 17.95
C ALA A 27 21.38 76.74 18.41
N ALA A 28 22.53 76.13 18.14
CA ALA A 28 23.87 76.71 18.29
C ALA A 28 24.47 77.09 16.90
N PRO A 29 25.31 78.14 16.80
CA PRO A 29 25.81 78.69 15.52
C PRO A 29 26.91 77.83 14.88
N PRO A 30 27.26 78.06 13.59
CA PRO A 30 28.13 77.16 12.82
C PRO A 30 29.61 77.42 13.13
N GLY A 31 30.31 76.37 13.58
CA GLY A 31 31.78 76.33 13.68
C GLY A 31 32.38 75.56 12.51
N ALA A 32 33.52 76.03 12.01
CA ALA A 32 34.29 75.47 10.90
C ALA A 32 34.64 73.97 11.06
N PRO A 33 34.82 73.20 9.97
CA PRO A 33 35.11 71.77 10.04
C PRO A 33 36.50 71.50 10.63
N PRO A 34 36.63 70.73 11.71
CA PRO A 34 37.93 70.22 12.14
C PRO A 34 38.43 69.16 11.16
N THR A 35 39.67 69.30 10.75
CA THR A 35 40.42 68.39 9.88
C THR A 35 40.40 66.95 10.37
N ALA A 36 40.23 65.99 9.45
CA ALA A 36 40.23 64.56 9.76
C ALA A 36 41.54 64.14 10.47
N PRO A 37 41.47 63.41 11.59
CA PRO A 37 42.65 62.84 12.23
C PRO A 37 43.26 61.74 11.33
N PRO A 38 44.59 61.52 11.38
CA PRO A 38 45.21 60.44 10.64
C PRO A 38 44.64 59.09 11.07
N ALA A 39 44.45 58.18 10.11
CA ALA A 39 43.97 56.84 10.36
C ALA A 39 44.84 56.16 11.42
N ARG A 40 44.23 55.76 12.54
CA ARG A 40 44.94 55.00 13.57
C ARG A 40 45.29 53.62 13.00
N ALA A 41 46.57 53.30 12.99
CA ALA A 41 47.12 52.02 12.54
C ALA A 41 46.79 50.83 13.47
N ASP A 42 45.96 51.04 14.50
CA ASP A 42 45.80 50.10 15.61
C ASP A 42 44.40 49.45 15.68
N LEU A 43 43.58 49.57 14.63
CA LEU A 43 42.37 48.74 14.48
C LEU A 43 42.69 47.44 13.73
N ALA A 44 43.66 46.68 14.25
CA ALA A 44 43.66 45.25 13.98
C ALA A 44 42.44 44.69 14.73
N ALA A 45 41.33 44.51 14.02
CA ALA A 45 40.20 43.73 14.51
C ALA A 45 40.76 42.42 15.10
N PRO A 46 40.31 41.98 16.30
CA PRO A 46 40.72 40.69 16.83
C PRO A 46 40.55 39.66 15.72
N ARG A 47 41.62 38.91 15.41
CA ARG A 47 41.50 37.75 14.52
C ARG A 47 40.32 36.94 15.04
N PRO A 48 39.26 36.72 14.25
CA PRO A 48 38.22 35.80 14.69
C PRO A 48 38.95 34.49 14.95
N GLY A 49 38.98 34.05 16.22
CA GLY A 49 39.26 32.65 16.51
C GLY A 49 38.30 31.80 15.67
N PRO A 50 38.62 30.53 15.35
CA PRO A 50 37.87 29.73 14.39
C PRO A 50 36.37 29.86 14.69
N GLY A 51 35.70 30.68 13.88
CA GLY A 51 34.31 31.00 14.08
C GLY A 51 33.49 29.74 13.82
N ALA A 52 32.18 29.81 14.07
CA ALA A 52 31.24 28.70 13.91
C ALA A 52 31.14 28.10 12.48
N HIS A 53 32.05 28.45 11.56
CA HIS A 53 32.14 28.04 10.16
C HIS A 53 33.43 27.27 9.83
N GLY A 54 34.20 26.82 10.83
CA GLY A 54 35.34 25.93 10.59
C GLY A 54 36.48 26.52 9.74
N GLY A 55 36.57 27.86 9.65
CA GLY A 55 37.59 28.56 8.86
C GLY A 55 37.19 28.84 7.40
N ASP A 56 35.91 28.68 7.04
CA ASP A 56 35.41 29.10 5.73
C ASP A 56 35.60 30.62 5.53
N THR A 57 36.14 30.99 4.37
CA THR A 57 36.48 32.38 4.00
C THR A 57 35.60 32.94 2.90
N ASP A 58 34.74 32.13 2.26
CA ASP A 58 33.79 32.60 1.25
C ASP A 58 32.45 32.98 1.92
N CYS A 59 32.47 34.10 2.64
CA CYS A 59 31.31 34.59 3.37
C CYS A 59 30.08 34.82 2.46
N GLY A 60 30.31 35.21 1.20
CA GLY A 60 29.28 35.55 0.22
C GLY A 60 28.56 34.34 -0.38
N ALA A 61 29.13 33.13 -0.23
CA ALA A 61 28.45 31.89 -0.60
C ALA A 61 27.18 31.65 0.22
N CYS A 62 27.16 32.14 1.45
CA CYS A 62 26.06 31.92 2.40
C CYS A 62 25.38 33.23 2.80
N HIS A 63 26.13 34.28 3.12
CA HIS A 63 25.56 35.53 3.63
C HIS A 63 25.33 36.56 2.52
N THR A 64 24.32 37.39 2.73
CA THR A 64 24.02 38.52 1.85
C THR A 64 24.51 39.83 2.47
N ALA A 65 24.68 40.86 1.64
CA ALA A 65 25.01 42.21 2.10
C ALA A 65 23.92 42.81 3.00
N ASP A 66 22.70 42.29 2.95
CA ASP A 66 21.56 42.73 3.77
C ASP A 66 21.67 42.29 5.24
N GLY A 67 22.60 41.37 5.55
CA GLY A 67 23.04 41.10 6.91
C GLY A 67 23.36 39.64 7.20
N TRP A 68 24.17 39.43 8.24
CA TRP A 68 24.68 38.11 8.64
C TRP A 68 23.62 37.07 9.04
N LYS A 69 22.39 37.50 9.35
CA LYS A 69 21.28 36.58 9.64
C LYS A 69 20.59 36.06 8.39
N ALA A 70 20.69 36.78 7.27
CA ALA A 70 20.09 36.40 6.01
C ALA A 70 21.07 35.51 5.23
N VAL A 71 20.72 34.23 5.11
CA VAL A 71 21.53 33.22 4.41
C VAL A 71 20.77 32.72 3.18
N THR A 72 21.42 32.69 2.02
CA THR A 72 20.80 32.34 0.72
C THR A 72 21.29 31.02 0.13
N PHE A 73 21.46 30.00 0.97
CA PHE A 73 21.87 28.67 0.53
C PHE A 73 20.68 27.79 0.09
N ALA A 74 20.70 27.31 -1.15
CA ALA A 74 19.63 26.51 -1.75
C ALA A 74 19.91 25.00 -1.62
N HIS A 75 19.21 24.34 -0.68
CA HIS A 75 19.36 22.90 -0.42
C HIS A 75 18.80 22.02 -1.55
N GLU A 76 17.93 22.56 -2.41
CA GLU A 76 17.34 21.88 -3.57
C GLU A 76 18.39 21.45 -4.61
N ARG A 77 19.55 22.12 -4.58
CA ARG A 77 20.70 21.83 -5.45
C ARG A 77 21.61 20.73 -4.88
N THR A 78 21.28 20.20 -3.70
CA THR A 78 22.07 19.17 -3.01
C THR A 78 21.40 17.81 -3.11
N GLY A 79 22.04 16.77 -2.57
CA GLY A 79 21.46 15.44 -2.44
C GLY A 79 20.37 15.31 -1.37
N PHE A 80 20.05 16.39 -0.63
CA PHE A 80 19.04 16.44 0.43
C PHE A 80 18.23 17.75 0.35
N PRO A 81 17.23 17.83 -0.54
CA PRO A 81 16.29 18.95 -0.54
C PRO A 81 15.55 19.02 0.80
N LEU A 82 15.38 20.23 1.35
CA LEU A 82 14.60 20.43 2.57
C LEU A 82 13.12 20.48 2.20
N ASP A 83 12.40 19.40 2.51
CA ASP A 83 10.96 19.29 2.29
C ASP A 83 10.17 19.28 3.59
N GLY A 84 8.93 19.77 3.51
CA GLY A 84 8.03 19.85 4.65
C GLY A 84 8.66 20.59 5.83
N ARG A 85 8.60 19.99 7.02
CA ARG A 85 9.10 20.61 8.26
C ARG A 85 10.63 20.68 8.35
N HIS A 86 11.36 20.02 7.47
CA HIS A 86 12.82 20.17 7.45
C HIS A 86 13.26 21.58 7.03
N ARG A 87 12.41 22.35 6.35
CA ARG A 87 12.68 23.77 6.02
C ARG A 87 12.76 24.67 7.25
N ASP A 88 12.10 24.27 8.34
CA ASP A 88 12.09 25.01 9.60
C ASP A 88 13.27 24.62 10.52
N ALA A 89 14.05 23.61 10.13
CA ALA A 89 15.18 23.15 10.91
C ALA A 89 16.32 24.18 10.89
N GLN A 90 16.89 24.46 12.07
CA GLN A 90 18.09 25.28 12.15
C GLN A 90 19.28 24.55 11.53
N CYS A 91 20.20 25.27 10.88
CA CYS A 91 21.33 24.66 10.16
C CYS A 91 22.15 23.70 11.04
N ARG A 92 22.32 24.04 12.33
CA ARG A 92 23.07 23.23 13.32
C ARG A 92 22.39 21.92 13.70
N ALA A 93 21.10 21.75 13.44
CA ALA A 93 20.40 20.49 13.69
C ALA A 93 20.95 19.36 12.79
N CYS A 94 21.44 19.70 11.60
CA CYS A 94 22.06 18.79 10.65
C CYS A 94 23.59 18.91 10.68
N HIS A 95 24.11 20.14 10.75
CA HIS A 95 25.54 20.45 10.78
C HIS A 95 26.03 20.66 12.22
N ALA A 96 25.97 19.61 13.02
CA ALA A 96 26.29 19.68 14.46
C ALA A 96 27.74 20.13 14.74
N GLY A 97 28.67 19.84 13.84
CA GLY A 97 30.07 20.25 13.94
C GLY A 97 30.33 21.71 13.57
N GLY A 98 29.33 22.45 13.07
CA GLY A 98 29.52 23.80 12.51
C GLY A 98 30.24 23.84 11.16
N THR A 99 30.74 22.69 10.67
CA THR A 99 31.27 22.52 9.33
C THR A 99 30.14 22.21 8.36
N PHE A 100 29.99 23.03 7.32
CA PHE A 100 28.96 22.87 6.30
C PHE A 100 29.41 22.03 5.10
N ALA A 101 30.71 21.75 5.00
CA ALA A 101 31.30 20.88 3.96
C ALA A 101 31.10 19.39 4.25
N ASP A 102 30.88 19.01 5.51
CA ASP A 102 30.74 17.61 5.89
C ASP A 102 29.38 17.04 5.41
N PRO A 103 29.38 15.85 4.81
CA PRO A 103 28.14 15.23 4.33
C PRO A 103 27.25 14.84 5.50
N VAL A 104 25.99 15.27 5.44
CA VAL A 104 24.96 14.87 6.41
C VAL A 104 24.30 13.56 5.95
N PRO A 105 24.08 12.58 6.85
CA PRO A 105 23.33 11.39 6.52
C PRO A 105 21.92 11.69 6.02
N ARG A 106 21.53 11.06 4.90
CA ARG A 106 20.23 11.30 4.26
C ARG A 106 19.14 10.31 4.67
N ALA A 107 19.53 9.21 5.30
CA ALA A 107 18.58 8.21 5.75
C ALA A 107 17.76 8.76 6.92
N CYS A 108 16.44 8.58 6.90
CA CYS A 108 15.56 9.11 7.95
C CYS A 108 15.98 8.64 9.35
N ALA A 109 16.41 7.37 9.46
CA ALA A 109 16.85 6.75 10.70
C ALA A 109 18.17 7.31 11.28
N ALA A 110 18.91 8.11 10.50
CA ALA A 110 20.14 8.75 10.98
C ALA A 110 19.85 9.93 11.91
N CYS A 111 18.67 10.56 11.80
CA CYS A 111 18.24 11.68 12.64
C CYS A 111 16.99 11.34 13.46
N HIS A 112 16.08 10.54 12.90
CA HIS A 112 14.83 10.16 13.55
C HIS A 112 14.90 8.75 14.12
N ARG A 113 14.49 8.61 15.38
CA ARG A 113 14.30 7.30 15.99
C ARG A 113 13.11 6.59 15.34
N ASP A 114 13.31 5.34 14.94
CA ASP A 114 12.22 4.50 14.47
C ASP A 114 11.28 4.10 15.62
N VAL A 115 10.06 4.63 15.59
CA VAL A 115 9.01 4.32 16.56
C VAL A 115 8.34 2.96 16.32
N HIS A 116 8.60 2.33 15.17
CA HIS A 116 8.10 1.01 14.79
C HIS A 116 9.02 -0.13 15.24
N GLY A 117 10.17 0.18 15.86
CA GLY A 117 11.11 -0.81 16.38
C GLY A 117 11.66 -1.75 15.30
N GLY A 118 11.90 -1.26 14.09
CA GLY A 118 12.49 -1.98 12.97
C GLY A 118 11.52 -2.85 12.16
N ARG A 119 10.25 -2.96 12.57
CA ARG A 119 9.29 -3.92 11.99
C ARG A 119 8.86 -3.60 10.55
N LEU A 120 8.89 -2.32 10.16
CA LEU A 120 8.44 -1.84 8.86
C LEU A 120 9.59 -1.58 7.86
N GLY A 121 10.84 -1.73 8.31
CA GLY A 121 12.03 -1.44 7.51
C GLY A 121 12.33 0.06 7.38
N PRO A 122 13.40 0.42 6.65
CA PRO A 122 13.97 1.78 6.68
C PRO A 122 13.33 2.77 5.69
N ARG A 123 12.36 2.34 4.87
CA ARG A 123 11.75 3.17 3.81
C ARG A 123 10.62 4.02 4.37
N CYS A 124 10.91 4.92 5.31
CA CYS A 124 9.91 5.74 5.98
C CYS A 124 8.99 6.51 5.01
N ALA A 125 9.56 7.01 3.91
CA ALA A 125 8.85 7.75 2.87
C ALA A 125 7.81 6.92 2.08
N SER A 126 7.76 5.59 2.25
CA SER A 126 6.67 4.80 1.66
C SER A 126 5.34 5.01 2.37
N CYS A 127 5.38 5.54 3.60
CA CYS A 127 4.20 5.73 4.45
C CYS A 127 4.14 7.13 5.06
N HIS A 128 5.25 7.81 5.30
CA HIS A 128 5.29 9.13 5.94
C HIS A 128 5.67 10.23 4.96
N ASP A 129 5.03 11.38 5.13
CA ASP A 129 5.37 12.61 4.41
C ASP A 129 6.09 13.59 5.36
N PRO A 130 7.18 14.24 4.95
CA PRO A 130 7.93 15.18 5.81
C PRO A 130 7.13 16.44 6.18
N THR A 131 6.03 16.74 5.50
CA THR A 131 5.12 17.85 5.83
C THR A 131 4.14 17.46 6.94
N ALA A 132 3.60 16.24 6.88
CA ALA A 132 2.57 15.73 7.78
C ALA A 132 2.93 14.36 8.39
N TRP A 133 4.09 14.27 9.05
CA TRP A 133 4.67 12.99 9.51
C TRP A 133 3.74 12.11 10.35
N SER A 134 2.91 12.71 11.20
CA SER A 134 1.97 12.00 12.07
C SER A 134 0.78 11.37 11.32
N THR A 135 0.54 11.78 10.08
CA THR A 135 -0.54 11.27 9.24
C THR A 135 0.07 10.49 8.09
N PRO A 136 0.19 9.16 8.20
CA PRO A 136 0.77 8.37 7.15
C PRO A 136 -0.09 8.45 5.87
N THR A 137 0.58 8.54 4.73
CA THR A 137 -0.01 8.50 3.38
C THR A 137 -0.55 7.10 3.03
N PHE A 138 -0.17 6.09 3.81
CA PHE A 138 -0.62 4.71 3.64
C PHE A 138 -2.06 4.53 4.13
N GLY A 139 -3.02 4.74 3.22
CA GLY A 139 -4.46 4.47 3.43
C GLY A 139 -4.94 3.17 2.78
N PRO A 140 -6.27 2.90 2.79
CA PRO A 140 -6.86 1.72 2.14
C PRO A 140 -6.41 1.55 0.68
N GLU A 141 -6.33 2.65 -0.08
CA GLU A 141 -5.91 2.64 -1.49
C GLU A 141 -4.47 2.12 -1.70
N ALA A 142 -3.59 2.26 -0.71
CA ALA A 142 -2.23 1.76 -0.81
C ALA A 142 -2.17 0.22 -0.97
N HIS A 143 -3.22 -0.49 -0.51
CA HIS A 143 -3.31 -1.94 -0.63
C HIS A 143 -3.36 -2.44 -2.08
N ARG A 144 -3.74 -1.61 -3.05
CA ARG A 144 -3.68 -1.98 -4.48
C ARG A 144 -2.26 -2.36 -4.96
N ARG A 145 -1.23 -1.93 -4.22
CA ARG A 145 0.19 -2.18 -4.52
C ARG A 145 0.81 -3.22 -3.59
N THR A 146 0.02 -3.90 -2.78
CA THR A 146 0.50 -4.94 -1.86
C THR A 146 0.08 -6.33 -2.36
N ALA A 147 0.56 -7.37 -1.67
CA ALA A 147 0.16 -8.75 -1.94
C ALA A 147 -1.31 -9.06 -1.54
N PHE A 148 -2.01 -8.11 -0.91
CA PHE A 148 -3.42 -8.24 -0.57
C PHE A 148 -4.20 -6.99 -1.01
N PRO A 149 -4.53 -6.86 -2.31
CA PRO A 149 -5.39 -5.81 -2.79
C PRO A 149 -6.78 -5.90 -2.15
N LEU A 150 -7.21 -4.83 -1.50
CA LEU A 150 -8.56 -4.72 -0.94
C LEU A 150 -9.56 -4.60 -2.09
N THR A 151 -10.26 -5.68 -2.36
CA THR A 151 -11.17 -5.83 -3.50
C THR A 151 -12.55 -6.31 -3.04
N GLY A 152 -13.59 -5.89 -3.77
CA GLY A 152 -14.98 -6.19 -3.41
C GLY A 152 -15.28 -5.81 -1.96
N ARG A 153 -15.93 -6.72 -1.21
CA ARG A 153 -16.32 -6.48 0.19
C ARG A 153 -15.16 -6.36 1.16
N HIS A 154 -13.96 -6.85 0.81
CA HIS A 154 -12.78 -6.70 1.68
C HIS A 154 -12.36 -5.24 1.84
N ALA A 155 -12.66 -4.37 0.87
CA ALA A 155 -12.43 -2.94 0.97
C ALA A 155 -13.28 -2.25 2.05
N LEU A 156 -14.32 -2.92 2.57
CA LEU A 156 -15.21 -2.40 3.59
C LEU A 156 -14.89 -2.93 5.00
N VAL A 157 -13.92 -3.84 5.12
CA VAL A 157 -13.51 -4.39 6.42
C VAL A 157 -12.73 -3.32 7.19
N ALA A 158 -13.02 -3.19 8.49
CA ALA A 158 -12.30 -2.27 9.36
C ALA A 158 -10.81 -2.65 9.41
N CYS A 159 -9.91 -1.66 9.40
CA CYS A 159 -8.47 -1.95 9.29
C CYS A 159 -7.96 -2.79 10.49
N GLU A 160 -8.56 -2.57 11.65
CA GLU A 160 -8.25 -3.24 12.92
C GLU A 160 -8.56 -4.74 12.86
N SER A 161 -9.48 -5.17 11.99
CA SER A 161 -9.80 -6.59 11.80
C SER A 161 -8.62 -7.38 11.24
N CYS A 162 -7.65 -6.73 10.60
CA CYS A 162 -6.42 -7.36 10.10
C CYS A 162 -5.18 -6.86 10.85
N HIS A 163 -5.03 -5.53 10.97
CA HIS A 163 -3.81 -4.91 11.52
C HIS A 163 -3.80 -4.82 13.04
N GLY A 164 -4.87 -5.23 13.71
CA GLY A 164 -4.98 -5.18 15.17
C GLY A 164 -5.02 -3.75 15.70
N ASP A 165 -4.57 -3.58 16.93
CA ASP A 165 -4.62 -2.30 17.64
C ASP A 165 -3.52 -1.34 17.17
N ARG A 166 -3.92 -0.21 16.59
CA ARG A 166 -2.99 0.81 16.08
C ARG A 166 -2.13 1.47 17.16
N ARG A 167 -2.49 1.34 18.45
CA ARG A 167 -1.75 1.95 19.57
C ARG A 167 -0.38 1.31 19.77
N ASP A 168 -0.17 0.09 19.31
CA ASP A 168 1.10 -0.62 19.45
C ASP A 168 2.20 -0.10 18.52
N ARG A 169 1.85 0.74 17.54
CA ARG A 169 2.72 1.28 16.48
C ARG A 169 3.46 0.21 15.68
N ALA A 170 3.11 -1.06 15.84
CA ALA A 170 3.71 -2.17 15.14
C ALA A 170 3.17 -2.26 13.72
N PHE A 171 1.88 -1.90 13.55
CA PHE A 171 1.10 -2.12 12.34
C PHE A 171 1.40 -3.53 11.79
N ALA A 172 1.06 -4.54 12.60
CA ALA A 172 1.44 -5.93 12.37
C ALA A 172 1.16 -6.32 10.92
N ARG A 173 2.09 -7.07 10.30
CA ARG A 173 1.89 -7.64 8.96
C ARG A 173 0.83 -8.75 9.07
N PRO A 174 -0.42 -8.50 8.66
CA PRO A 174 -1.47 -9.51 8.82
C PRO A 174 -1.21 -10.64 7.83
N THR A 175 -1.72 -11.81 8.15
CA THR A 175 -1.75 -12.91 7.19
C THR A 175 -2.63 -12.55 5.99
N SER A 176 -2.18 -12.90 4.79
CA SER A 176 -2.93 -12.78 3.54
C SER A 176 -3.60 -14.10 3.13
N ARG A 177 -3.56 -15.11 4.01
CA ARG A 177 -4.22 -16.41 3.81
C ARG A 177 -5.71 -16.27 4.10
N CYS A 178 -6.53 -16.62 3.11
CA CYS A 178 -7.99 -16.51 3.16
C CYS A 178 -8.57 -17.25 4.38
N ILE A 179 -8.04 -18.45 4.67
CA ILE A 179 -8.54 -19.32 5.73
C ILE A 179 -8.46 -18.69 7.13
N ALA A 180 -7.51 -17.77 7.36
CA ALA A 180 -7.37 -17.12 8.66
C ALA A 180 -8.59 -16.28 9.08
N CYS A 181 -9.44 -15.90 8.12
CA CYS A 181 -10.73 -15.25 8.38
C CYS A 181 -11.92 -16.14 7.96
N HIS A 182 -11.73 -17.00 6.96
CA HIS A 182 -12.80 -17.78 6.33
C HIS A 182 -12.83 -19.26 6.76
N GLU A 183 -12.29 -19.60 7.92
CA GLU A 183 -12.34 -20.97 8.47
C GLU A 183 -13.78 -21.49 8.63
N ALA A 184 -14.70 -20.64 9.10
CA ALA A 184 -16.10 -21.00 9.21
C ALA A 184 -16.79 -21.19 7.86
N ASP A 185 -16.40 -20.42 6.83
CA ASP A 185 -16.89 -20.62 5.45
C ASP A 185 -16.37 -21.94 4.88
N TRP A 186 -15.09 -22.26 5.12
CA TRP A 186 -14.47 -23.52 4.73
C TRP A 186 -15.17 -24.72 5.38
N ALA A 187 -15.38 -24.69 6.70
CA ALA A 187 -16.06 -25.75 7.43
C ALA A 187 -17.50 -25.97 6.94
N ARG A 188 -18.23 -24.90 6.60
CA ARG A 188 -19.57 -25.02 6.00
C ARG A 188 -19.54 -25.74 4.65
N ALA A 189 -18.51 -25.52 3.85
CA ALA A 189 -18.32 -26.20 2.56
C ALA A 189 -17.92 -27.68 2.70
N GLY A 190 -17.47 -28.12 3.87
CA GLY A 190 -17.26 -29.55 4.21
C GLY A 190 -18.55 -30.32 4.55
N SER A 191 -19.70 -29.65 4.58
CA SER A 191 -20.98 -30.29 4.94
C SER A 191 -21.65 -31.00 3.74
N ALA A 192 -22.54 -31.94 4.03
CA ALA A 192 -23.36 -32.61 3.01
C ALA A 192 -24.27 -31.64 2.22
N ALA A 193 -24.59 -30.48 2.80
CA ALA A 193 -25.41 -29.44 2.17
C ALA A 193 -24.62 -28.58 1.14
N ALA A 194 -23.31 -28.73 1.07
CA ALA A 194 -22.48 -27.93 0.18
C ALA A 194 -22.68 -28.29 -1.31
N ALA A 195 -22.53 -27.29 -2.18
CA ALA A 195 -22.57 -27.49 -3.63
C ALA A 195 -21.45 -28.42 -4.12
N VAL A 196 -20.28 -28.38 -3.50
CA VAL A 196 -19.21 -29.39 -3.60
C VAL A 196 -18.67 -29.57 -2.18
N ASN A 197 -18.57 -30.81 -1.70
CA ASN A 197 -18.05 -31.07 -0.36
C ASN A 197 -16.52 -31.04 -0.40
N HIS A 198 -15.93 -30.02 0.23
CA HIS A 198 -14.48 -29.81 0.18
C HIS A 198 -13.69 -30.89 0.91
N ASP A 199 -14.26 -31.48 1.97
CA ASP A 199 -13.60 -32.53 2.78
C ASP A 199 -13.55 -33.86 2.01
N LEU A 200 -14.67 -34.25 1.40
CA LEU A 200 -14.73 -35.45 0.54
C LEU A 200 -13.87 -35.31 -0.71
N ALA A 201 -13.80 -34.09 -1.27
CA ALA A 201 -12.98 -33.78 -2.43
C ALA A 201 -11.49 -33.57 -2.10
N GLY A 202 -11.10 -33.60 -0.82
CA GLY A 202 -9.72 -33.42 -0.39
C GLY A 202 -9.10 -32.07 -0.81
N PHE A 203 -9.92 -31.03 -0.96
CA PHE A 203 -9.42 -29.74 -1.44
C PHE A 203 -8.52 -29.05 -0.41
N PRO A 204 -7.43 -28.38 -0.85
CA PRO A 204 -6.59 -27.61 0.06
C PRO A 204 -7.30 -26.32 0.49
N GLN A 205 -6.88 -25.76 1.62
CA GLN A 205 -7.37 -24.48 2.14
C GLN A 205 -6.90 -23.25 1.33
N ASP A 206 -6.26 -23.46 0.17
CA ASP A 206 -5.97 -22.38 -0.78
C ASP A 206 -7.14 -22.18 -1.75
N CYS A 207 -7.97 -21.19 -1.42
CA CYS A 207 -9.21 -20.94 -2.15
C CYS A 207 -8.98 -20.39 -3.56
N ARG A 208 -7.81 -19.77 -3.85
CA ARG A 208 -7.61 -18.95 -5.07
C ARG A 208 -7.64 -19.76 -6.37
N GLY A 209 -7.43 -21.08 -6.30
CA GLY A 209 -7.57 -21.97 -7.46
C GLY A 209 -8.99 -22.09 -7.98
N CYS A 210 -9.99 -21.83 -7.13
CA CYS A 210 -11.41 -21.99 -7.46
C CYS A 210 -12.27 -20.73 -7.21
N HIS A 211 -11.91 -19.91 -6.23
CA HIS A 211 -12.69 -18.76 -5.77
C HIS A 211 -11.94 -17.44 -6.00
N GLY A 212 -12.67 -16.41 -6.41
CA GLY A 212 -12.14 -15.05 -6.54
C GLY A 212 -12.54 -14.14 -5.38
N ALA A 213 -11.67 -13.19 -5.02
CA ALA A 213 -11.95 -12.18 -3.99
C ALA A 213 -13.08 -11.21 -4.38
N TRP A 214 -13.35 -11.04 -5.68
CA TRP A 214 -14.44 -10.23 -6.22
C TRP A 214 -15.77 -10.98 -6.30
N ARG A 215 -15.70 -12.25 -6.71
CA ARG A 215 -16.86 -13.12 -6.90
C ARG A 215 -16.52 -14.49 -6.35
N PHE A 216 -17.00 -14.75 -5.14
CA PHE A 216 -16.75 -16.02 -4.46
C PHE A 216 -17.63 -17.16 -5.01
N SER A 217 -18.83 -16.81 -5.48
CA SER A 217 -19.79 -17.74 -6.08
C SER A 217 -20.35 -17.20 -7.41
N PRO A 218 -20.46 -18.04 -8.46
CA PRO A 218 -20.04 -19.44 -8.50
C PRO A 218 -18.50 -19.54 -8.50
N ALA A 219 -17.99 -20.67 -8.00
CA ALA A 219 -16.59 -21.04 -8.17
C ALA A 219 -16.32 -21.39 -9.64
N GLY A 220 -15.08 -21.25 -10.08
CA GLY A 220 -14.65 -21.70 -11.39
C GLY A 220 -13.30 -22.40 -11.29
N LEU A 221 -13.08 -23.42 -12.10
CA LEU A 221 -11.81 -24.16 -12.15
C LEU A 221 -11.16 -23.87 -13.52
N PRO A 222 -10.26 -22.87 -13.65
CA PRO A 222 -9.71 -22.49 -14.95
C PRO A 222 -9.03 -23.64 -15.68
N ALA A 223 -8.37 -24.55 -14.95
CA ALA A 223 -7.76 -25.74 -15.52
C ALA A 223 -8.78 -26.64 -16.22
N HIS A 224 -10.03 -26.70 -15.75
CA HIS A 224 -11.08 -27.50 -16.38
C HIS A 224 -11.36 -27.06 -17.82
N GLU A 225 -11.23 -25.76 -18.14
CA GLU A 225 -11.55 -25.23 -19.46
C GLU A 225 -10.63 -25.77 -20.58
N THR A 226 -9.44 -26.27 -20.24
CA THR A 226 -8.53 -26.89 -21.23
C THR A 226 -8.93 -28.33 -21.55
N CYS A 227 -9.66 -28.99 -20.65
CA CYS A 227 -10.16 -30.35 -20.82
C CYS A 227 -11.58 -30.38 -21.38
N PHE A 228 -12.45 -29.54 -20.81
CA PHE A 228 -13.86 -29.48 -21.17
C PHE A 228 -14.39 -28.06 -20.85
N SER A 229 -14.82 -27.29 -21.86
CA SER A 229 -15.30 -25.93 -21.61
C SER A 229 -16.75 -25.93 -21.11
N ILE A 230 -16.98 -25.35 -19.94
CA ILE A 230 -18.32 -25.10 -19.36
C ILE A 230 -18.65 -23.60 -19.28
N LYS A 231 -17.75 -22.75 -19.77
CA LYS A 231 -17.95 -21.29 -19.85
C LYS A 231 -18.55 -20.84 -21.17
N SER A 232 -18.61 -21.71 -22.17
CA SER A 232 -19.08 -21.37 -23.52
C SER A 232 -19.73 -22.56 -24.21
N GLY A 233 -20.45 -22.30 -25.30
CA GLY A 233 -21.14 -23.34 -26.07
C GLY A 233 -22.37 -23.95 -25.37
N PRO A 234 -22.84 -25.12 -25.83
CA PRO A 234 -24.05 -25.77 -25.30
C PRO A 234 -23.96 -26.19 -23.82
N HIS A 235 -22.74 -26.34 -23.29
CA HIS A 235 -22.50 -26.69 -21.89
C HIS A 235 -22.29 -25.47 -20.98
N ALA A 236 -22.44 -24.26 -21.52
CA ALA A 236 -22.29 -23.02 -20.76
C ALA A 236 -23.28 -22.94 -19.59
N GLY A 237 -22.76 -22.74 -18.38
CA GLY A 237 -23.57 -22.54 -17.18
C GLY A 237 -24.02 -23.81 -16.45
N ILE A 238 -23.64 -24.99 -16.95
CA ILE A 238 -23.82 -26.25 -16.24
C ILE A 238 -22.97 -26.25 -14.96
N ARG A 239 -23.54 -26.75 -13.86
CA ARG A 239 -22.85 -26.83 -12.56
C ARG A 239 -22.02 -28.10 -12.49
N CYS A 240 -20.96 -28.10 -11.68
CA CYS A 240 -20.08 -29.26 -11.53
C CYS A 240 -20.84 -30.55 -11.17
N LYS A 241 -21.81 -30.48 -10.25
CA LYS A 241 -22.65 -31.63 -9.81
C LYS A 241 -23.65 -32.13 -10.84
N ASP A 242 -23.93 -31.34 -11.88
CA ASP A 242 -24.87 -31.77 -12.92
C ASP A 242 -24.23 -32.89 -13.75
N CYS A 243 -22.90 -32.82 -13.95
CA CYS A 243 -22.11 -33.86 -14.63
C CYS A 243 -21.42 -34.81 -13.65
N HIS A 244 -20.79 -34.31 -12.59
CA HIS A 244 -19.99 -35.14 -11.70
C HIS A 244 -20.82 -35.79 -10.58
N ALA A 245 -20.82 -37.13 -10.54
CA ALA A 245 -21.47 -37.91 -9.49
C ALA A 245 -20.70 -37.85 -8.15
N SER A 246 -19.39 -37.63 -8.22
CA SER A 246 -18.52 -37.42 -7.06
C SER A 246 -17.31 -36.57 -7.44
N PHE A 247 -16.67 -36.00 -6.43
CA PHE A 247 -15.38 -35.32 -6.55
C PHE A 247 -14.41 -36.08 -5.66
N PRO A 248 -13.60 -36.99 -6.22
CA PRO A 248 -12.60 -37.70 -5.43
C PRO A 248 -11.54 -36.71 -4.95
N ALA A 249 -10.70 -37.15 -4.00
CA ALA A 249 -9.54 -36.39 -3.57
C ALA A 249 -8.71 -35.94 -4.80
N VAL A 250 -8.72 -34.64 -5.09
CA VAL A 250 -7.95 -34.09 -6.21
C VAL A 250 -6.53 -33.87 -5.75
N ASP A 251 -5.59 -34.65 -6.28
CA ASP A 251 -4.17 -34.38 -6.08
C ASP A 251 -3.74 -33.22 -6.98
N TYR A 252 -3.77 -32.00 -6.42
CA TYR A 252 -3.29 -30.79 -7.09
C TYR A 252 -1.77 -30.78 -7.33
N ALA A 253 -1.02 -31.77 -6.84
CA ALA A 253 0.41 -31.92 -7.10
C ALA A 253 0.72 -32.72 -8.39
N GLN A 254 -0.25 -33.45 -8.96
CA GLN A 254 -0.08 -34.10 -10.26
C GLN A 254 -0.34 -33.12 -11.42
N PRO A 255 0.26 -33.34 -12.60
CA PRO A 255 -0.14 -32.64 -13.82
C PRO A 255 -1.64 -32.81 -14.01
N PHE A 256 -2.35 -31.71 -14.26
CA PHE A 256 -3.79 -31.76 -14.49
C PHE A 256 -4.08 -32.68 -15.68
N THR A 257 -4.66 -33.85 -15.43
CA THR A 257 -5.07 -34.79 -16.48
C THR A 257 -6.56 -34.64 -16.73
N CYS A 258 -6.96 -34.65 -18.00
CA CYS A 258 -8.37 -34.54 -18.41
C CYS A 258 -9.17 -35.83 -18.20
N ALA A 259 -8.57 -36.87 -17.61
CA ALA A 259 -9.21 -38.16 -17.42
C ALA A 259 -9.96 -38.18 -16.08
N THR A 260 -11.29 -38.30 -16.14
CA THR A 260 -12.15 -38.44 -14.97
C THR A 260 -13.26 -39.43 -15.25
N ASP A 261 -13.46 -40.39 -14.35
CA ASP A 261 -14.53 -41.36 -14.43
C ASP A 261 -15.80 -40.92 -13.69
N THR A 262 -15.81 -39.70 -13.14
CA THR A 262 -16.95 -39.23 -12.33
C THR A 262 -17.99 -38.44 -13.11
N ALA A 263 -17.69 -38.04 -14.36
CA ALA A 263 -18.63 -37.35 -15.22
C ALA A 263 -19.63 -38.33 -15.87
N ASP A 264 -20.92 -38.03 -15.77
CA ASP A 264 -22.01 -38.78 -16.39
C ASP A 264 -22.58 -38.01 -17.59
N CYS A 265 -22.00 -38.24 -18.77
CA CYS A 265 -22.45 -37.64 -20.02
C CYS A 265 -23.85 -38.10 -20.40
N LEU A 266 -24.21 -39.34 -20.05
CA LEU A 266 -25.45 -39.97 -20.44
C LEU A 266 -26.68 -39.39 -19.76
N ARG A 267 -26.50 -38.65 -18.66
CA ARG A 267 -27.57 -37.89 -17.99
C ARG A 267 -28.28 -36.90 -18.92
N CYS A 268 -27.54 -36.31 -19.87
CA CYS A 268 -28.09 -35.33 -20.82
C CYS A 268 -28.06 -35.84 -22.27
N HIS A 269 -27.05 -36.64 -22.63
CA HIS A 269 -26.93 -37.24 -23.96
C HIS A 269 -27.42 -38.67 -23.90
N GLY A 270 -28.60 -38.95 -24.44
CA GLY A 270 -29.25 -40.26 -24.34
C GLY A 270 -28.51 -41.40 -25.06
N ASN A 271 -29.26 -42.29 -25.70
CA ASN A 271 -28.63 -43.36 -26.49
C ASN A 271 -28.04 -42.78 -27.78
N VAL A 272 -26.71 -42.62 -27.80
CA VAL A 272 -25.97 -42.15 -28.97
C VAL A 272 -25.36 -43.30 -29.81
N ALA A 273 -25.77 -44.55 -29.58
CA ALA A 273 -25.14 -45.70 -30.25
C ALA A 273 -25.27 -45.63 -31.78
N GLY A 274 -26.42 -45.17 -32.29
CA GLY A 274 -26.65 -45.08 -33.73
C GLY A 274 -25.73 -44.08 -34.45
N GLU A 275 -25.35 -43.00 -33.77
CA GLU A 275 -24.37 -42.03 -34.26
C GLU A 275 -22.93 -42.60 -34.30
N HIS A 276 -22.70 -43.76 -33.68
CA HIS A 276 -21.40 -44.41 -33.55
C HIS A 276 -21.33 -45.79 -34.20
N ASP A 277 -22.31 -46.19 -35.02
CA ASP A 277 -22.38 -47.51 -35.68
C ASP A 277 -21.14 -47.82 -36.56
N GLY A 278 -20.44 -46.78 -37.03
CA GLY A 278 -19.21 -46.90 -37.82
C GLY A 278 -17.90 -46.90 -37.02
N VAL A 279 -17.96 -46.77 -35.68
CA VAL A 279 -16.78 -46.69 -34.83
C VAL A 279 -16.45 -48.07 -34.28
N ALA A 280 -15.41 -48.69 -34.84
CA ALA A 280 -14.98 -50.03 -34.44
C ALA A 280 -14.63 -50.07 -32.94
N GLY A 281 -15.25 -51.00 -32.21
CA GLY A 281 -15.02 -51.17 -30.76
C GLY A 281 -15.69 -50.11 -29.88
N PHE A 282 -16.65 -49.33 -30.41
CA PHE A 282 -17.42 -48.37 -29.62
C PHE A 282 -18.12 -49.03 -28.44
N GLN A 283 -18.02 -48.40 -27.27
CA GLN A 283 -18.74 -48.78 -26.07
C GLN A 283 -19.40 -47.54 -25.48
N LEU A 284 -20.71 -47.62 -25.24
CA LEU A 284 -21.50 -46.55 -24.63
C LEU A 284 -21.25 -46.51 -23.11
N VAL A 285 -20.07 -46.02 -22.74
CA VAL A 285 -19.64 -45.87 -21.34
C VAL A 285 -19.13 -44.45 -21.13
N ASN A 286 -19.61 -43.77 -20.09
CA ASN A 286 -19.26 -42.37 -19.78
C ASN A 286 -17.75 -42.08 -19.85
N ARG A 287 -16.95 -43.03 -19.34
CA ARG A 287 -15.48 -42.91 -19.32
C ARG A 287 -14.85 -42.85 -20.72
N LYS A 288 -15.51 -43.41 -21.74
CA LYS A 288 -14.98 -43.49 -23.10
C LYS A 288 -15.30 -42.26 -23.95
N CYS A 289 -16.29 -41.47 -23.56
CA CYS A 289 -16.70 -40.28 -24.32
C CYS A 289 -15.57 -39.24 -24.41
N TYR A 290 -14.87 -38.96 -23.30
CA TYR A 290 -13.80 -37.95 -23.28
C TYR A 290 -12.48 -38.42 -23.92
N GLU A 291 -12.31 -39.72 -24.17
CA GLU A 291 -11.13 -40.25 -24.86
C GLU A 291 -11.14 -39.88 -26.36
N CYS A 292 -12.33 -39.75 -26.95
CA CYS A 292 -12.49 -39.44 -28.37
C CYS A 292 -12.98 -38.00 -28.64
N HIS A 293 -13.75 -37.40 -27.72
CA HIS A 293 -14.28 -36.04 -27.89
C HIS A 293 -13.47 -35.02 -27.09
N ARG A 294 -12.94 -34.01 -27.79
CA ARG A 294 -12.40 -32.79 -27.18
C ARG A 294 -13.47 -31.72 -27.21
N PHE A 295 -13.77 -31.14 -26.05
CA PHE A 295 -14.86 -30.17 -25.89
C PHE A 295 -14.31 -28.77 -25.63
N SER A 296 -13.49 -28.25 -26.56
CA SER A 296 -12.92 -26.91 -26.46
C SER A 296 -13.79 -25.89 -27.21
N ALA A 297 -13.77 -24.63 -26.73
CA ALA A 297 -14.55 -23.53 -27.30
C ALA A 297 -14.27 -23.24 -28.80
N ALA A 298 -13.17 -23.76 -29.35
CA ALA A 298 -12.78 -23.56 -30.75
C ALA A 298 -13.50 -24.50 -31.73
N PHE A 299 -14.06 -25.61 -31.26
CA PHE A 299 -14.79 -26.57 -32.09
C PHE A 299 -16.29 -26.48 -31.79
N GLY A 300 -16.89 -25.34 -32.18
CA GLY A 300 -18.33 -25.17 -32.21
C GLY A 300 -18.96 -26.05 -33.29
N GLY A 301 -19.10 -27.35 -33.01
CA GLY A 301 -19.75 -28.29 -33.90
C GLY A 301 -19.47 -29.73 -33.49
N LEU A 302 -20.52 -30.56 -33.48
CA LEU A 302 -20.48 -32.02 -33.30
C LEU A 302 -19.78 -32.74 -34.49
N HIS A 303 -18.62 -32.25 -34.92
CA HIS A 303 -17.83 -32.88 -35.97
C HIS A 303 -16.38 -32.99 -35.52
N GLY A 304 -16.10 -34.11 -34.85
CA GLY A 304 -14.74 -34.63 -34.77
C GLY A 304 -14.27 -35.01 -36.17
N THR A 305 -13.55 -34.13 -36.84
CA THR A 305 -12.62 -34.52 -37.91
C THR A 305 -11.23 -34.54 -37.30
N GLY A 306 -10.87 -35.65 -36.68
CA GLY A 306 -9.59 -35.72 -35.98
C GLY A 306 -9.25 -37.07 -35.35
N VAL A 307 -9.61 -38.18 -35.98
CA VAL A 307 -8.89 -39.45 -35.78
C VAL A 307 -8.14 -39.71 -37.08
N PRO A 308 -6.79 -39.78 -37.09
CA PRO A 308 -6.08 -40.29 -38.25
C PRO A 308 -6.41 -41.78 -38.37
N ARG A 309 -6.82 -42.18 -39.59
CA ARG A 309 -6.99 -43.58 -39.97
C ARG A 309 -5.74 -44.41 -39.67
#